data_AF-A0A2L0F0E8-F1
#
_entry.id   AF-A0A2L0F0E8-F1
#
_cell.length_a   1.000
_cell.length_b   1.000
_cell.length_c   1.000
_cell.angle_alpha   90.00
_cell.angle_beta   90.00
_cell.angle_gamma   90.00
#
_symmetry.space_group_name_H-M   'P 1'
#
loop_
_entity.id
_entity.type
_entity.pdbx_description
1 polymer ?
#
loop_
_entity_poly.entity_id
_entity_poly.type
_entity_poly.pdbx_seq_one_letter_code
_entity_poly.pdbx_strand_id
1 'polypeptide(L)'
;MTGQNDASEQQAGFGSAIPSRALSARRALLVLAWFGSVSCGGDDTTSPGAPEDVDVAAGATAIVAIVNPVVNTPHTTGVPDELGDARDGITVTARPGDSDVTADGVAVVGAPPGSIELDISGARLSHTVQAEGDVVDAPIAFSGSAAAFFDNTPIRYAVNEASGAIFLDPSVPLAELEGHLAEDDRIVVLRPGTYVGSITITGKGTLLYGEEFLDRAVVVDGSITAAGEAVRLRGLTITGDLTSRGNNFGISFSVVRGDVSITGNAGAFVRNVFCGETVVPSSNATLLDNYGVAPLGALPPLLCD
;
A
#
# COMPACT_ATOMS: atom_id res chain seq x y z
N MET A 1 -71.77 0.32 -1.37
CA MET A 1 -70.77 1.00 -2.22
C MET A 1 -69.41 0.69 -1.60
N THR A 2 -68.83 -0.51 -1.66
CA THR A 2 -68.60 -1.45 -2.78
C THR A 2 -68.07 -0.77 -4.03
N GLY A 3 -66.79 -1.03 -4.32
CA GLY A 3 -66.04 -0.57 -5.48
C GLY A 3 -64.68 -1.27 -5.55
N GLN A 4 -64.70 -2.56 -5.87
CA GLN A 4 -63.61 -3.27 -6.53
C GLN A 4 -63.29 -2.57 -7.86
N ASN A 5 -62.02 -2.53 -8.25
CA ASN A 5 -61.65 -2.63 -9.66
C ASN A 5 -60.31 -3.35 -9.79
N ASP A 6 -60.31 -4.27 -10.75
CA ASP A 6 -59.34 -5.28 -11.06
C ASP A 6 -58.12 -4.76 -11.85
N ALA A 7 -57.03 -5.52 -11.67
CA ALA A 7 -56.07 -6.02 -12.66
C ALA A 7 -55.71 -5.19 -13.91
N SER A 8 -54.40 -5.03 -14.11
CA SER A 8 -53.79 -5.39 -15.39
C SER A 8 -52.36 -5.92 -15.21
N GLU A 9 -52.18 -7.08 -15.83
CA GLU A 9 -51.02 -7.94 -15.97
C GLU A 9 -50.12 -7.42 -17.11
N GLN A 10 -48.80 -7.42 -16.95
CA GLN A 10 -47.90 -7.58 -18.10
C GLN A 10 -46.63 -8.36 -17.73
N GLN A 11 -46.43 -9.42 -18.49
CA GLN A 11 -45.40 -10.44 -18.41
C GLN A 11 -44.06 -10.00 -19.04
N ALA A 12 -43.02 -10.68 -18.57
CA ALA A 12 -41.86 -11.22 -19.30
C ALA A 12 -40.80 -10.25 -19.86
N GLY A 13 -39.60 -10.35 -19.25
CA GLY A 13 -38.33 -10.04 -19.88
C GLY A 13 -37.24 -10.92 -19.30
N PHE A 14 -36.97 -12.05 -19.96
CA PHE A 14 -35.83 -12.92 -19.71
C PHE A 14 -34.52 -12.14 -19.90
N GLY A 15 -33.69 -12.05 -18.85
CA GLY A 15 -32.33 -11.52 -18.90
C GLY A 15 -31.38 -12.55 -18.31
N SER A 16 -30.63 -13.21 -19.18
CA SER A 16 -29.71 -14.31 -18.89
C SER A 16 -28.76 -14.02 -17.73
N ALA A 17 -28.65 -14.96 -16.79
CA ALA A 17 -27.53 -15.04 -15.87
C ALA A 17 -26.22 -15.13 -16.68
N ILE A 18 -25.32 -14.17 -16.48
CA ILE A 18 -23.95 -14.25 -16.98
C ILE A 18 -23.16 -15.07 -15.95
N PRO A 19 -22.58 -16.22 -16.32
CA PRO A 19 -21.75 -16.99 -15.41
C PRO A 19 -20.48 -16.19 -15.11
N SER A 20 -20.34 -15.80 -13.85
CA SER A 20 -19.10 -15.35 -13.23
C SER A 20 -18.03 -16.42 -13.46
N ARG A 21 -17.13 -16.16 -14.40
CA ARG A 21 -15.93 -16.97 -14.59
C ARG A 21 -14.99 -16.65 -13.43
N ALA A 22 -14.96 -17.56 -12.47
CA ALA A 22 -13.89 -17.67 -11.49
C ALA A 22 -12.54 -17.70 -12.23
N LEU A 23 -11.76 -16.63 -12.07
CA LEU A 23 -10.34 -16.62 -12.41
C LEU A 23 -9.63 -17.49 -11.37
N SER A 24 -9.62 -18.79 -11.65
CA SER A 24 -8.69 -19.75 -11.07
C SER A 24 -7.28 -19.39 -11.56
N ALA A 25 -6.55 -18.60 -10.78
CA ALA A 25 -5.11 -18.49 -10.92
C ALA A 25 -4.50 -19.84 -10.52
N ARG A 26 -4.09 -20.58 -11.54
CA ARG A 26 -3.56 -21.94 -11.46
C ARG A 26 -2.21 -21.94 -10.77
N ARG A 27 -2.11 -22.71 -9.68
CA ARG A 27 -0.86 -23.37 -9.27
C ARG A 27 -0.38 -24.26 -10.43
N ALA A 28 0.73 -23.90 -11.04
CA ALA A 28 1.48 -24.80 -11.93
C ALA A 28 2.59 -25.48 -11.10
N LEU A 29 2.22 -26.60 -10.46
CA LEU A 29 3.18 -27.54 -9.88
C LEU A 29 3.74 -28.40 -11.02
N LEU A 30 4.94 -28.09 -11.52
CA LEU A 30 5.62 -28.94 -12.49
C LEU A 30 6.52 -29.93 -11.73
N VAL A 31 5.97 -31.11 -11.41
CA VAL A 31 6.77 -32.28 -11.02
C VAL A 31 7.31 -32.91 -12.29
N LEU A 32 8.59 -32.72 -12.57
CA LEU A 32 9.34 -33.57 -13.49
C LEU A 32 10.38 -34.35 -12.69
N ALA A 33 10.06 -35.61 -12.42
CA ALA A 33 11.04 -36.59 -11.95
C ALA A 33 11.79 -37.14 -13.17
N TRP A 34 13.10 -36.96 -13.23
CA TRP A 34 13.99 -37.80 -14.04
C TRP A 34 15.26 -38.14 -13.25
N PHE A 35 15.68 -39.39 -13.39
CA PHE A 35 16.75 -40.05 -12.63
C PHE A 35 18.16 -39.59 -13.04
N GLY A 36 19.04 -39.43 -12.04
CA GLY A 36 20.40 -39.96 -12.06
C GLY A 36 21.54 -39.06 -12.58
N SER A 37 22.29 -38.48 -11.67
CA SER A 37 23.74 -38.75 -11.54
C SER A 37 24.26 -38.27 -10.18
N VAL A 38 25.15 -39.08 -9.58
CA VAL A 38 25.88 -38.75 -8.37
C VAL A 38 27.01 -37.80 -8.76
N SER A 39 26.91 -36.53 -8.37
CA SER A 39 28.02 -35.58 -8.43
C SER A 39 28.11 -34.85 -7.10
N CYS A 40 29.20 -35.10 -6.38
CA CYS A 40 29.64 -34.29 -5.24
C CYS A 40 30.25 -32.99 -5.75
N GLY A 41 29.94 -31.87 -5.09
CA GLY A 41 30.77 -30.66 -5.13
C GLY A 41 30.00 -29.41 -5.56
N GLY A 42 29.78 -28.50 -4.62
CA GLY A 42 29.29 -27.16 -4.87
C GLY A 42 28.62 -26.60 -3.62
N ASP A 43 29.37 -25.83 -2.83
CA ASP A 43 28.85 -25.03 -1.73
C ASP A 43 27.86 -23.99 -2.29
N ASP A 44 26.57 -24.32 -2.28
CA ASP A 44 25.51 -23.33 -2.42
C ASP A 44 25.23 -22.73 -1.04
N THR A 45 25.94 -21.65 -0.72
CA THR A 45 25.47 -20.65 0.22
C THR A 45 24.26 -19.95 -0.42
N THR A 46 23.10 -20.60 -0.39
CA THR A 46 21.83 -19.90 -0.52
C THR A 46 21.72 -18.96 0.67
N SER A 47 21.85 -17.66 0.40
CA SER A 47 21.44 -16.63 1.35
C SER A 47 19.99 -16.95 1.78
N PRO A 48 19.64 -16.91 3.07
CA PRO A 48 18.26 -17.08 3.49
C PRO A 48 17.40 -16.08 2.73
N GLY A 49 16.36 -16.59 2.07
CA GLY A 49 15.60 -15.89 1.04
C GLY A 49 15.16 -14.50 1.45
N ALA A 50 15.47 -13.53 0.60
CA ALA A 50 14.54 -12.42 0.41
C ALA A 50 13.19 -13.05 0.00
N PRO A 51 12.05 -12.59 0.52
CA PRO A 51 10.76 -13.06 0.05
C PRO A 51 10.65 -12.75 -1.46
N GLU A 52 10.80 -13.78 -2.28
CA GLU A 52 10.42 -13.72 -3.70
C GLU A 52 8.88 -13.66 -3.73
N ASP A 53 8.33 -12.70 -4.48
CA ASP A 53 6.92 -12.59 -4.86
C ASP A 53 5.89 -12.16 -3.80
N VAL A 54 6.02 -10.96 -3.25
CA VAL A 54 4.90 -10.35 -2.52
C VAL A 54 4.60 -8.91 -2.95
N ASP A 55 4.58 -8.65 -4.25
CA ASP A 55 4.07 -7.37 -4.73
C ASP A 55 2.54 -7.34 -4.82
N VAL A 56 1.95 -6.19 -4.50
CA VAL A 56 0.51 -5.95 -4.59
C VAL A 56 0.22 -5.34 -5.95
N ALA A 57 -0.09 -6.19 -6.91
CA ALA A 57 -0.60 -5.76 -8.21
C ALA A 57 -1.84 -4.86 -8.04
N ALA A 58 -2.00 -3.85 -8.89
CA ALA A 58 -3.21 -3.04 -8.81
C ALA A 58 -4.47 -3.87 -9.07
N GLY A 59 -5.55 -3.53 -8.36
CA GLY A 59 -6.77 -4.33 -8.34
C GLY A 59 -6.73 -5.54 -7.41
N ALA A 60 -5.58 -5.91 -6.83
CA ALA A 60 -5.54 -6.89 -5.75
C ALA A 60 -6.19 -6.34 -4.47
N THR A 61 -6.92 -7.19 -3.76
CA THR A 61 -7.48 -6.83 -2.44
C THR A 61 -6.53 -7.33 -1.37
N ALA A 62 -5.76 -6.43 -0.77
CA ALA A 62 -4.62 -6.81 0.06
C ALA A 62 -4.48 -5.94 1.31
N ILE A 63 -3.95 -6.55 2.37
CA ILE A 63 -3.56 -5.87 3.60
C ILE A 63 -2.06 -6.02 3.75
N VAL A 64 -1.36 -4.90 3.75
CA VAL A 64 0.06 -4.80 4.05
C VAL A 64 0.20 -4.57 5.56
N ALA A 65 0.40 -5.66 6.30
CA ALA A 65 0.62 -5.61 7.73
C ALA A 65 2.06 -5.17 8.00
N ILE A 66 2.21 -4.09 8.78
CA ILE A 66 3.52 -3.56 9.18
C ILE A 66 3.62 -3.75 10.69
N VAL A 67 4.31 -4.80 11.11
CA VAL A 67 4.34 -5.25 12.50
C VAL A 67 5.49 -4.60 13.24
N ASN A 68 5.16 -4.04 14.41
CA ASN A 68 6.05 -3.31 15.31
C ASN A 68 6.94 -2.30 14.55
N PRO A 69 6.34 -1.37 13.78
CA PRO A 69 7.08 -0.34 13.10
C PRO A 69 7.81 0.53 14.10
N VAL A 70 9.00 1.01 13.73
CA VAL A 70 9.72 1.97 14.57
C VAL A 70 8.98 3.31 14.56
N VAL A 71 8.68 3.84 15.74
CA VAL A 71 8.04 5.15 15.87
C VAL A 71 9.10 6.24 15.67
N ASN A 72 8.98 7.03 14.60
CA ASN A 72 9.92 8.12 14.33
C ASN A 72 9.63 9.36 15.19
N THR A 73 10.60 10.26 15.32
CA THR A 73 10.39 11.60 15.89
C THR A 73 10.16 12.61 14.76
N PRO A 74 9.17 13.54 14.86
CA PRO A 74 8.29 13.83 15.98
C PRO A 74 6.89 13.20 15.83
N HIS A 75 6.77 11.87 15.87
CA HIS A 75 5.45 11.23 15.94
C HIS A 75 4.65 11.80 17.12
N THR A 76 3.42 12.23 16.83
CA THR A 76 2.58 13.00 17.77
C THR A 76 1.15 12.46 17.85
N THR A 77 0.85 11.40 17.11
CA THR A 77 -0.39 10.64 17.22
C THR A 77 -0.27 9.56 18.30
N GLY A 78 -1.37 8.95 18.73
CA GLY A 78 -1.32 7.92 19.76
C GLY A 78 -0.53 6.68 19.32
N VAL A 79 0.31 6.20 20.24
CA VAL A 79 1.02 4.93 20.13
C VAL A 79 0.32 3.93 21.05
N PRO A 80 0.04 2.69 20.60
CA PRO A 80 -0.51 1.67 21.49
C PRO A 80 0.35 1.46 22.74
N ASP A 81 -0.29 1.21 23.88
CA ASP A 81 0.39 1.06 25.18
C ASP A 81 1.36 -0.14 25.22
N GLU A 82 1.11 -1.15 24.37
CA GLU A 82 1.95 -2.33 24.24
C GLU A 82 2.58 -2.38 22.85
N LEU A 83 3.85 -1.99 22.75
CA LEU A 83 4.69 -2.17 21.56
C LEU A 83 5.66 -3.32 21.79
N GLY A 84 5.67 -4.30 20.90
CA GLY A 84 6.70 -5.34 20.93
C GLY A 84 7.91 -4.97 20.09
N ASP A 85 8.98 -5.75 20.25
CA ASP A 85 10.25 -5.54 19.53
C ASP A 85 10.43 -6.51 18.36
N ALA A 86 9.72 -7.64 18.36
CA ALA A 86 9.80 -8.63 17.30
C ALA A 86 9.13 -8.10 16.04
N ARG A 87 9.85 -8.09 14.93
CA ARG A 87 9.33 -7.64 13.63
C ARG A 87 9.20 -8.79 12.64
N ASP A 88 10.13 -9.73 12.68
CA ASP A 88 10.24 -10.82 11.69
C ASP A 88 9.75 -12.15 12.23
N GLY A 89 9.35 -13.03 11.31
CA GLY A 89 8.90 -14.38 11.65
C GLY A 89 7.53 -14.42 12.31
N ILE A 90 6.77 -13.32 12.26
CA ILE A 90 5.43 -13.21 12.83
C ILE A 90 4.45 -13.63 11.74
N THR A 91 3.66 -14.68 12.02
CA THR A 91 2.59 -15.09 11.11
C THR A 91 1.45 -14.09 11.19
N VAL A 92 1.02 -13.60 10.03
CA VAL A 92 -0.15 -12.75 9.83
C VAL A 92 -1.14 -13.54 8.99
N THR A 93 -2.36 -13.75 9.50
CA THR A 93 -3.42 -14.45 8.76
C THR A 93 -4.67 -13.57 8.68
N ALA A 94 -5.17 -13.32 7.48
CA ALA A 94 -6.51 -12.74 7.29
C ALA A 94 -7.57 -13.85 7.25
N ARG A 95 -8.67 -13.66 7.99
CA ARG A 95 -9.79 -14.62 8.05
C ARG A 95 -11.11 -13.92 7.74
N PRO A 96 -11.80 -14.30 6.64
CA PRO A 96 -11.30 -15.12 5.52
C PRO A 96 -10.13 -14.43 4.79
N GLY A 97 -9.29 -15.21 4.11
CA GLY A 97 -8.15 -14.69 3.38
C GLY A 97 -6.94 -15.61 3.40
N ASP A 98 -5.80 -15.03 3.07
CA ASP A 98 -4.51 -15.70 3.01
C ASP A 98 -3.71 -15.52 4.31
N SER A 99 -2.54 -16.14 4.36
CA SER A 99 -1.58 -15.97 5.44
C SER A 99 -0.20 -15.75 4.86
N ASP A 100 0.58 -14.93 5.56
CA ASP A 100 1.96 -14.64 5.22
C ASP A 100 2.79 -14.51 6.52
N VAL A 101 4.11 -14.44 6.40
CA VAL A 101 5.04 -14.30 7.52
C VAL A 101 5.86 -13.03 7.33
N THR A 102 5.99 -12.24 8.39
CA THR A 102 6.71 -10.98 8.29
C THR A 102 8.18 -11.16 7.96
N ALA A 103 8.64 -10.38 6.98
CA ALA A 103 10.03 -10.16 6.64
C ALA A 103 10.33 -8.65 6.64
N ASP A 104 11.38 -8.24 7.34
CA ASP A 104 11.66 -6.84 7.68
C ASP A 104 10.43 -6.15 8.30
N GLY A 105 9.66 -6.85 9.13
CA GLY A 105 8.43 -6.32 9.75
C GLY A 105 7.24 -6.15 8.82
N VAL A 106 7.26 -6.65 7.57
CA VAL A 106 6.12 -6.58 6.64
C VAL A 106 5.65 -7.95 6.22
N ALA A 107 4.34 -8.14 6.19
CA ALA A 107 3.65 -9.26 5.57
C ALA A 107 2.51 -8.71 4.72
N VAL A 108 2.21 -9.36 3.60
CA VAL A 108 1.06 -8.99 2.77
C VAL A 108 0.10 -10.17 2.70
N VAL A 109 -1.15 -9.93 3.06
CA VAL A 109 -2.19 -10.96 3.02
C VAL A 109 -3.33 -10.53 2.12
N GLY A 110 -3.74 -11.44 1.23
CA GLY A 110 -4.98 -11.29 0.48
C GLY A 110 -6.17 -11.41 1.43
N ALA A 111 -7.15 -10.52 1.29
CA ALA A 111 -8.37 -10.55 2.08
C ALA A 111 -9.57 -10.15 1.20
N PRO A 112 -10.69 -10.88 1.23
CA PRO A 112 -11.86 -10.48 0.48
C PRO A 112 -12.54 -9.26 1.15
N PRO A 113 -13.38 -8.52 0.40
CA PRO A 113 -14.21 -7.47 0.97
C PRO A 113 -15.13 -7.98 2.07
N GLY A 114 -15.34 -7.16 3.09
CA GLY A 114 -16.19 -7.45 4.25
C GLY A 114 -15.44 -7.44 5.58
N SER A 115 -16.13 -7.90 6.63
CA SER A 115 -15.54 -8.07 7.95
C SER A 115 -14.49 -9.18 7.94
N ILE A 116 -13.31 -8.88 8.45
CA ILE A 116 -12.21 -9.82 8.56
C ILE A 116 -11.63 -9.83 9.99
N GLU A 117 -11.04 -10.95 10.38
CA GLU A 117 -10.17 -11.09 11.55
C GLU A 117 -8.72 -11.19 11.05
N LEU A 118 -7.86 -10.27 11.49
CA LEU A 118 -6.41 -10.40 11.34
C LEU A 118 -5.86 -11.10 12.59
N ASP A 119 -5.29 -12.29 12.39
CA ASP A 119 -4.62 -13.08 13.42
C ASP A 119 -3.10 -12.86 13.30
N ILE A 120 -2.53 -12.16 14.28
CA ILE A 120 -1.11 -11.84 14.40
C ILE A 120 -0.51 -12.81 15.41
N SER A 121 -0.08 -13.98 14.92
CA SER A 121 0.51 -15.05 15.73
C SER A 121 -0.28 -15.39 17.01
N GLY A 122 -1.61 -15.39 16.93
CA GLY A 122 -2.54 -15.69 18.02
C GLY A 122 -3.30 -14.48 18.55
N ALA A 123 -2.80 -13.25 18.36
CA ALA A 123 -3.48 -12.02 18.75
C ALA A 123 -4.42 -11.53 17.65
N ARG A 124 -5.66 -11.18 17.98
CA ARG A 124 -6.72 -10.94 16.98
C ARG A 124 -7.12 -9.47 16.90
N LEU A 125 -7.21 -8.98 15.68
CA LEU A 125 -7.72 -7.66 15.32
C LEU A 125 -8.92 -7.81 14.40
N SER A 126 -9.97 -7.01 14.62
CA SER A 126 -11.07 -6.92 13.66
C SER A 126 -10.82 -5.77 12.70
N HIS A 127 -11.05 -6.01 11.41
CA HIS A 127 -10.97 -4.99 10.39
C HIS A 127 -12.09 -5.17 9.34
N THR A 128 -12.28 -4.19 8.47
CA THR A 128 -13.25 -4.27 7.38
C THR A 128 -12.62 -3.76 6.09
N VAL A 129 -12.51 -4.64 5.12
CA VAL A 129 -12.11 -4.30 3.76
C VAL A 129 -13.36 -3.81 3.03
N GLN A 130 -13.35 -2.60 2.49
CA GLN A 130 -14.59 -1.97 2.03
C GLN A 130 -15.01 -2.45 0.63
N ALA A 131 -14.05 -2.65 -0.26
CA ALA A 131 -14.30 -3.02 -1.64
C ALA A 131 -13.18 -3.91 -2.20
N GLU A 132 -13.49 -4.59 -3.30
CA GLU A 132 -12.49 -5.35 -4.07
C GLU A 132 -11.46 -4.39 -4.67
N GLY A 133 -10.19 -4.78 -4.64
CA GLY A 133 -9.04 -3.98 -5.05
C GLY A 133 -8.69 -2.84 -4.07
N ASP A 134 -9.23 -2.87 -2.86
CA ASP A 134 -8.69 -2.07 -1.77
C ASP A 134 -7.33 -2.62 -1.34
N VAL A 135 -6.35 -1.72 -1.30
CA VAL A 135 -5.06 -1.96 -0.64
C VAL A 135 -5.07 -1.22 0.68
N VAL A 136 -4.66 -1.89 1.76
CA VAL A 136 -4.69 -1.35 3.11
C VAL A 136 -3.31 -1.45 3.75
N ASP A 137 -2.70 -0.32 4.08
CA ASP A 137 -1.47 -0.31 4.87
C ASP A 137 -1.86 -0.30 6.36
N ALA A 138 -1.48 -1.37 7.09
CA ALA A 138 -1.91 -1.62 8.45
C ALA A 138 -0.72 -1.72 9.43
N PRO A 139 -0.24 -0.59 9.96
CA PRO A 139 0.68 -0.56 11.10
C PRO A 139 0.05 -1.18 12.34
N ILE A 140 0.73 -2.18 12.90
CA ILE A 140 0.25 -3.00 14.01
C ILE A 140 1.34 -3.05 15.09
N ALA A 141 0.99 -2.68 16.31
CA ALA A 141 1.77 -3.00 17.49
C ALA A 141 1.39 -4.42 17.96
N PHE A 142 2.37 -5.28 18.22
CA PHE A 142 2.18 -6.66 18.64
C PHE A 142 3.14 -7.03 19.77
N SER A 143 2.62 -7.36 20.95
CA SER A 143 3.41 -7.66 22.16
C SER A 143 3.73 -9.15 22.35
N GLY A 144 3.32 -10.02 21.42
CA GLY A 144 3.36 -11.47 21.57
C GLY A 144 2.04 -12.07 22.05
N SER A 145 1.23 -11.30 22.78
CA SER A 145 -0.10 -11.74 23.27
C SER A 145 -1.25 -10.80 22.91
N ALA A 146 -0.95 -9.53 22.62
CA ALA A 146 -1.94 -8.56 22.17
C ALA A 146 -1.48 -7.89 20.87
N ALA A 147 -2.44 -7.40 20.10
CA ALA A 147 -2.22 -6.63 18.91
C ALA A 147 -3.15 -5.41 18.89
N ALA A 148 -2.66 -4.29 18.36
CA ALA A 148 -3.42 -3.04 18.22
C ALA A 148 -2.97 -2.30 16.95
N PHE A 149 -3.91 -1.63 16.27
CA PHE A 149 -3.55 -0.67 15.22
C PHE A 149 -3.02 0.62 15.86
N PHE A 150 -2.14 1.32 15.14
CA PHE A 150 -1.77 2.69 15.50
C PHE A 150 -2.92 3.66 15.20
N ASP A 151 -2.99 4.78 15.92
CA ASP A 151 -3.97 5.82 15.65
C ASP A 151 -3.87 6.35 14.21
N ASN A 152 -5.02 6.71 13.63
CA ASN A 152 -5.16 7.12 12.23
C ASN A 152 -4.75 6.06 11.19
N THR A 153 -4.64 4.81 11.64
CA THR A 153 -4.41 3.63 10.79
C THR A 153 -5.48 2.58 11.09
N PRO A 154 -5.69 1.60 10.19
CA PRO A 154 -5.03 1.39 8.89
C PRO A 154 -5.39 2.43 7.83
N ILE A 155 -4.53 2.59 6.82
CA ILE A 155 -4.68 3.54 5.70
C ILE A 155 -5.21 2.78 4.48
N ARG A 156 -6.34 3.22 3.94
CA ARG A 156 -6.99 2.61 2.77
C ARG A 156 -6.61 3.32 1.48
N TYR A 157 -6.35 2.53 0.43
CA TYR A 157 -6.16 2.96 -0.94
C TYR A 157 -7.16 2.20 -1.83
N ALA A 158 -8.11 2.92 -2.42
CA ALA A 158 -9.17 2.33 -3.25
C ALA A 158 -8.68 2.09 -4.69
N VAL A 159 -7.71 1.21 -4.90
CA VAL A 159 -6.99 1.05 -6.17
C VAL A 159 -7.67 0.00 -7.07
N ASN A 160 -8.90 0.30 -7.50
CA ASN A 160 -9.66 -0.60 -8.38
C ASN A 160 -10.36 0.17 -9.50
N GLU A 161 -10.71 -0.51 -10.59
CA GLU A 161 -11.41 0.15 -11.71
C GLU A 161 -12.77 0.71 -11.29
N ALA A 162 -13.45 0.09 -10.33
CA ALA A 162 -14.76 0.54 -9.84
C ALA A 162 -14.70 1.86 -9.05
N SER A 163 -13.52 2.24 -8.53
CA SER A 163 -13.27 3.54 -7.90
C SER A 163 -12.99 4.64 -8.93
N GLY A 164 -12.93 4.29 -10.21
CA GLY A 164 -12.54 5.23 -11.28
C GLY A 164 -11.04 5.47 -11.33
N ALA A 165 -10.22 4.53 -10.86
CA ALA A 165 -8.77 4.60 -10.97
C ALA A 165 -8.33 4.72 -12.45
N ILE A 166 -7.43 5.66 -12.71
CA ILE A 166 -6.87 5.93 -14.04
C ILE A 166 -5.46 5.34 -14.07
N PHE A 167 -5.24 4.42 -15.00
CA PHE A 167 -3.95 3.75 -15.19
C PHE A 167 -3.17 4.44 -16.30
N LEU A 168 -1.97 4.91 -15.99
CA LEU A 168 -1.11 5.63 -16.92
C LEU A 168 0.20 4.88 -17.11
N ASP A 169 0.65 4.82 -18.35
CA ASP A 169 1.97 4.30 -18.72
C ASP A 169 3.00 5.45 -18.76
N PRO A 170 4.32 5.18 -18.63
CA PRO A 170 5.36 6.20 -18.70
C PRO A 170 5.42 6.99 -20.03
N SER A 171 4.77 6.49 -21.08
CA SER A 171 4.66 7.15 -22.39
C SER A 171 3.62 8.27 -22.42
N VAL A 172 2.76 8.37 -21.40
CA VAL A 172 1.76 9.43 -21.29
C VAL A 172 2.46 10.78 -21.08
N PRO A 173 2.08 11.84 -21.81
CA PRO A 173 2.62 13.17 -21.59
C PRO A 173 2.39 13.65 -20.15
N LEU A 174 3.43 14.24 -19.54
CA LEU A 174 3.35 14.75 -18.16
C LEU A 174 2.17 15.72 -17.93
N ALA A 175 1.84 16.55 -18.93
CA ALA A 175 0.72 17.47 -18.85
C ALA A 175 -0.65 16.77 -18.73
N GLU A 176 -0.80 15.56 -19.26
CA GLU A 176 -2.01 14.76 -19.12
C GLU A 176 -2.11 14.16 -17.71
N LEU A 177 -1.00 13.62 -17.19
CA LEU A 177 -0.87 13.19 -15.80
C LEU A 177 -1.23 14.33 -14.82
N GLU A 178 -0.63 15.50 -14.99
CA GLU A 178 -0.93 16.68 -14.15
C GLU A 178 -2.37 17.16 -14.31
N GLY A 179 -2.96 17.01 -15.51
CA GLY A 179 -4.38 17.28 -15.74
C GLY A 179 -5.29 16.45 -14.83
N HIS A 180 -5.01 15.15 -14.70
CA HIS A 180 -5.73 14.28 -13.77
C HIS A 180 -5.45 14.60 -12.30
N LEU A 181 -4.20 14.90 -11.96
CA LEU A 181 -3.78 15.23 -10.59
C LEU A 181 -4.26 16.62 -10.11
N ALA A 182 -4.77 17.45 -11.03
CA ALA A 182 -5.39 18.72 -10.71
C ALA A 182 -6.86 18.60 -10.27
N GLU A 183 -7.49 17.45 -10.52
CA GLU A 183 -8.89 17.20 -10.17
C GLU A 183 -9.03 16.58 -8.77
N ASP A 184 -10.12 16.93 -8.08
CA ASP A 184 -10.42 16.40 -6.75
C ASP A 184 -10.84 14.92 -6.81
N ASP A 185 -10.54 14.19 -5.72
CA ASP A 185 -10.87 12.79 -5.46
C ASP A 185 -10.43 11.82 -6.57
N ARG A 186 -9.37 12.18 -7.31
CA ARG A 186 -8.81 11.34 -8.36
C ARG A 186 -7.86 10.29 -7.82
N ILE A 187 -7.93 9.10 -8.42
CA ILE A 187 -7.00 8.01 -8.17
C ILE A 187 -6.24 7.76 -9.47
N VAL A 188 -4.95 8.06 -9.44
CA VAL A 188 -4.03 7.86 -10.56
C VAL A 188 -3.06 6.75 -10.19
N VAL A 189 -3.01 5.71 -11.01
CA VAL A 189 -2.13 4.57 -10.89
C VAL A 189 -1.08 4.65 -11.99
N LEU A 190 0.18 4.70 -11.59
CA LEU A 190 1.31 4.69 -12.51
C LEU A 190 1.79 3.26 -12.70
N ARG A 191 1.86 2.83 -13.95
CA ARG A 191 2.49 1.56 -14.33
C ARG A 191 4.01 1.65 -14.22
N PRO A 192 4.72 0.51 -14.08
CA PRO A 192 6.18 0.45 -14.02
C PRO A 192 6.88 1.26 -15.11
N GLY A 193 7.93 1.99 -14.72
CA GLY A 193 8.81 2.75 -15.60
C GLY A 193 9.09 4.17 -15.09
N THR A 194 9.70 4.98 -15.95
CA THR A 194 10.22 6.31 -15.59
C THR A 194 9.38 7.44 -16.19
N TYR A 195 8.82 8.28 -15.32
CA TYR A 195 8.06 9.48 -15.63
C TYR A 195 8.98 10.68 -15.48
N VAL A 196 9.38 11.29 -16.60
CA VAL A 196 10.37 12.38 -16.61
C VAL A 196 9.69 13.73 -16.42
N GLY A 197 10.19 14.50 -15.46
CA GLY A 197 9.73 15.85 -15.13
C GLY A 197 9.12 15.94 -13.74
N SER A 198 8.91 17.18 -13.29
CA SER A 198 8.34 17.43 -11.97
C SER A 198 6.80 17.42 -12.02
N ILE A 199 6.18 16.87 -10.97
CA ILE A 199 4.73 16.72 -10.88
C ILE A 199 4.18 17.70 -9.84
N THR A 200 3.12 18.41 -10.19
CA THR A 200 2.31 19.19 -9.24
C THR A 200 0.92 18.58 -9.05
N ILE A 201 0.56 18.30 -7.80
CA ILE A 201 -0.76 17.79 -7.43
C ILE A 201 -1.53 18.92 -6.74
N THR A 202 -2.56 19.44 -7.41
CA THR A 202 -3.41 20.51 -6.86
C THR A 202 -4.79 20.01 -6.41
N GLY A 203 -5.23 18.86 -6.90
CA GLY A 203 -6.49 18.24 -6.51
C GLY A 203 -6.49 17.83 -5.04
N LYS A 204 -7.66 17.89 -4.41
CA LYS A 204 -7.89 17.43 -3.04
C LYS A 204 -8.27 15.96 -3.01
N GLY A 205 -7.87 15.23 -1.98
CA GLY A 205 -8.21 13.80 -1.86
C GLY A 205 -7.57 12.92 -2.94
N THR A 206 -6.62 13.46 -3.71
CA THR A 206 -5.98 12.78 -4.83
C THR A 206 -5.01 11.70 -4.34
N LEU A 207 -5.07 10.52 -4.94
CA LEU A 207 -4.12 9.42 -4.75
C LEU A 207 -3.24 9.28 -6.00
N LEU A 208 -1.92 9.32 -5.82
CA LEU A 208 -0.93 8.89 -6.81
C LEU A 208 -0.28 7.60 -6.31
N TYR A 209 -0.57 6.49 -6.99
CA TYR A 209 -0.15 5.15 -6.61
C TYR A 209 0.82 4.58 -7.64
N GLY A 210 2.01 4.17 -7.23
CA GLY A 210 2.93 3.40 -8.06
C GLY A 210 2.66 1.90 -7.89
N GLU A 211 2.49 1.20 -9.01
CA GLU A 211 2.51 -0.25 -9.03
C GLU A 211 3.91 -0.79 -8.68
N GLU A 212 3.94 -2.03 -8.24
CA GLU A 212 5.16 -2.77 -7.97
C GLU A 212 6.09 -2.08 -6.93
N PHE A 213 5.52 -1.78 -5.75
CA PHE A 213 6.18 -0.91 -4.77
C PHE A 213 7.37 -1.58 -4.07
N LEU A 214 7.39 -2.91 -3.97
CA LEU A 214 8.53 -3.62 -3.38
C LEU A 214 9.73 -3.58 -4.33
N ASP A 215 9.46 -3.74 -5.62
CA ASP A 215 10.46 -3.64 -6.69
C ASP A 215 10.81 -2.19 -7.05
N ARG A 216 10.03 -1.23 -6.54
CA ARG A 216 10.20 0.22 -6.76
C ARG A 216 10.16 0.56 -8.23
N ALA A 217 9.29 -0.11 -8.98
CA ALA A 217 9.31 -0.11 -10.42
C ALA A 217 8.86 1.24 -11.04
N VAL A 218 8.19 2.09 -10.26
CA VAL A 218 7.75 3.43 -10.68
C VAL A 218 8.73 4.50 -10.21
N VAL A 219 9.36 5.16 -11.16
CA VAL A 219 10.31 6.26 -10.93
C VAL A 219 9.75 7.57 -11.47
N VAL A 220 9.64 8.57 -10.62
CA VAL A 220 9.42 9.97 -11.01
C VAL A 220 10.78 10.65 -11.06
N ASP A 221 11.29 10.87 -12.27
CA ASP A 221 12.55 11.56 -12.50
C ASP A 221 12.34 13.08 -12.49
N GLY A 222 12.18 13.60 -11.28
CA GLY A 222 11.83 14.98 -10.99
C GLY A 222 11.38 15.17 -9.55
N SER A 223 10.91 16.36 -9.24
CA SER A 223 10.36 16.69 -7.92
C SER A 223 8.84 16.51 -7.89
N ILE A 224 8.27 16.27 -6.72
CA ILE A 224 6.81 16.27 -6.51
C ILE A 224 6.42 17.40 -5.57
N THR A 225 5.44 18.21 -5.99
CA THR A 225 4.78 19.21 -5.13
C THR A 225 3.32 18.85 -4.92
N ALA A 226 2.95 18.48 -3.69
CA ALA A 226 1.58 18.27 -3.26
C ALA A 226 1.01 19.56 -2.63
N ALA A 227 0.27 20.32 -3.44
CA ALA A 227 -0.39 21.56 -3.01
C ALA A 227 -1.82 21.33 -2.50
N GLY A 228 -2.50 20.28 -2.99
CA GLY A 228 -3.84 19.89 -2.56
C GLY A 228 -3.89 19.32 -1.13
N GLU A 229 -5.07 19.37 -0.52
CA GLU A 229 -5.34 18.74 0.79
C GLU A 229 -5.63 17.25 0.62
N ALA A 230 -5.32 16.43 1.63
CA ALA A 230 -5.57 15.00 1.66
C ALA A 230 -4.94 14.22 0.49
N VAL A 231 -3.86 14.74 -0.11
CA VAL A 231 -3.10 14.04 -1.15
C VAL A 231 -2.40 12.82 -0.55
N ARG A 232 -2.42 11.70 -1.27
CA ARG A 232 -1.75 10.45 -0.90
C ARG A 232 -0.80 10.00 -1.99
N LEU A 233 0.42 9.67 -1.60
CA LEU A 233 1.44 9.05 -2.43
C LEU A 233 1.71 7.63 -1.92
N ARG A 234 1.93 6.67 -2.81
CA ARG A 234 2.36 5.33 -2.41
C ARG A 234 3.22 4.67 -3.48
N GLY A 235 4.28 3.97 -3.08
CA GLY A 235 5.05 3.13 -3.99
C GLY A 235 5.84 3.87 -5.06
N LEU A 236 6.31 5.09 -4.79
CA LEU A 236 7.04 5.90 -5.76
C LEU A 236 8.53 6.00 -5.40
N THR A 237 9.40 6.00 -6.42
CA THR A 237 10.77 6.52 -6.30
C THR A 237 10.84 7.92 -6.89
N ILE A 238 11.10 8.92 -6.06
CA ILE A 238 11.19 10.34 -6.45
C ILE A 238 12.67 10.74 -6.46
N THR A 239 13.21 11.12 -7.63
CA THR A 239 14.64 11.46 -7.75
C THR A 239 14.96 12.87 -7.27
N GLY A 240 13.99 13.79 -7.31
CA GLY A 240 14.11 15.15 -6.81
C GLY A 240 13.49 15.34 -5.42
N ASP A 241 13.06 16.57 -5.15
CA ASP A 241 12.51 16.97 -3.86
C ASP A 241 11.04 16.59 -3.73
N LEU A 242 10.59 16.38 -2.49
CA LEU A 242 9.18 16.25 -2.14
C LEU A 242 8.75 17.42 -1.27
N THR A 243 7.84 18.25 -1.79
CA THR A 243 7.22 19.34 -1.03
C THR A 243 5.74 19.09 -0.85
N SER A 244 5.23 19.21 0.38
CA SER A 244 3.80 19.19 0.66
C SER A 244 3.37 20.32 1.59
N ARG A 245 2.30 21.04 1.23
CA ARG A 245 1.73 22.13 2.04
C ARG A 245 0.29 21.86 2.47
N GLY A 246 -0.39 20.91 1.85
CA GLY A 246 -1.76 20.55 2.19
C GLY A 246 -1.86 19.76 3.49
N ASN A 247 -2.95 19.93 4.22
CA ASN A 247 -3.26 19.12 5.40
C ASN A 247 -3.60 17.68 4.99
N ASN A 248 -3.47 16.72 5.90
CA ASN A 248 -3.79 15.31 5.71
C ASN A 248 -2.98 14.61 4.60
N PHE A 249 -1.82 15.17 4.21
CA PHE A 249 -0.92 14.55 3.26
C PHE A 249 -0.41 13.21 3.78
N GLY A 250 -0.35 12.18 2.92
CA GLY A 250 0.27 10.92 3.29
C GLY A 250 1.20 10.39 2.22
N ILE A 251 2.23 9.68 2.66
CA ILE A 251 3.15 8.97 1.78
C ILE A 251 3.53 7.65 2.43
N SER A 252 3.46 6.56 1.67
CA SER A 252 3.83 5.23 2.14
C SER A 252 4.71 4.50 1.15
N PHE A 253 5.60 3.63 1.65
CA PHE A 253 6.42 2.73 0.81
C PHE A 253 7.14 3.44 -0.35
N SER A 254 7.60 4.67 -0.12
CA SER A 254 8.19 5.50 -1.17
C SER A 254 9.62 5.90 -0.83
N VAL A 255 10.36 6.28 -1.85
CA VAL A 255 11.74 6.75 -1.78
C VAL A 255 11.78 8.19 -2.25
N VAL A 256 12.43 9.07 -1.48
CA VAL A 256 12.71 10.43 -1.90
C VAL A 256 14.21 10.63 -1.82
N ARG A 257 14.84 10.87 -2.97
CA ARG A 257 16.29 11.05 -3.07
C ARG A 257 16.72 12.49 -2.79
N GLY A 258 15.86 13.46 -3.09
CA GLY A 258 16.05 14.87 -2.72
C GLY A 258 15.57 15.19 -1.30
N ASP A 259 15.38 16.48 -1.04
CA ASP A 259 14.93 16.98 0.25
C ASP A 259 13.41 16.83 0.40
N VAL A 260 12.96 16.66 1.65
CA VAL A 260 11.56 16.48 2.02
C VAL A 260 11.12 17.62 2.93
N SER A 261 10.15 18.42 2.47
CA SER A 261 9.56 19.52 3.24
C SER A 261 8.04 19.40 3.31
N ILE A 262 7.53 19.07 4.50
CA ILE A 262 6.10 18.78 4.69
C ILE A 262 5.53 19.66 5.80
N THR A 263 4.90 20.77 5.41
CA THR A 263 4.44 21.81 6.33
C THR A 263 2.95 21.71 6.68
N GLY A 264 2.21 20.81 6.02
CA GLY A 264 0.81 20.53 6.36
C GLY A 264 0.66 19.75 7.66
N ASN A 265 -0.52 19.82 8.28
CA ASN A 265 -0.84 19.09 9.51
C ASN A 265 -1.44 17.72 9.21
N ALA A 266 -1.50 16.85 10.24
CA ALA A 266 -2.22 15.57 10.23
C ALA A 266 -1.78 14.57 9.15
N GLY A 267 -0.49 14.58 8.79
CA GLY A 267 0.03 13.67 7.79
C GLY A 267 0.34 12.26 8.32
N ALA A 268 0.34 11.27 7.43
CA ALA A 268 0.74 9.89 7.75
C ALA A 268 1.88 9.43 6.83
N PHE A 269 2.98 9.01 7.45
CA PHE A 269 4.26 8.65 6.83
C PHE A 269 4.60 7.24 7.25
N VAL A 270 4.49 6.30 6.32
CA VAL A 270 4.63 4.89 6.66
C VAL A 270 5.67 4.23 5.76
N ARG A 271 6.78 3.80 6.36
CA ARG A 271 7.79 2.97 5.71
C ARG A 271 8.40 3.58 4.45
N ASN A 272 8.79 4.85 4.56
CA ASN A 272 9.49 5.55 3.49
C ASN A 272 11.01 5.53 3.69
N VAL A 273 11.74 5.89 2.63
CA VAL A 273 13.18 6.15 2.69
C VAL A 273 13.42 7.57 2.20
N PHE A 274 13.88 8.45 3.09
CA PHE A 274 14.22 9.83 2.76
C PHE A 274 15.74 10.00 2.80
N CYS A 275 16.34 10.21 1.64
CA CYS A 275 17.79 10.29 1.49
C CYS A 275 18.35 11.69 1.75
N GLY A 276 17.55 12.74 1.49
CA GLY A 276 17.89 14.13 1.76
C GLY A 276 17.46 14.60 3.15
N GLU A 277 17.53 15.92 3.37
CA GLU A 277 17.06 16.52 4.62
C GLU A 277 15.53 16.37 4.72
N THR A 278 15.04 15.93 5.88
CA THR A 278 13.60 15.75 6.12
C THR A 278 13.10 16.69 7.19
N VAL A 279 12.18 17.57 6.81
CA VAL A 279 11.55 18.56 7.67
C VAL A 279 10.04 18.34 7.72
N VAL A 280 9.56 17.85 8.87
CA VAL A 280 8.13 17.61 9.15
C VAL A 280 7.73 18.35 10.43
N PRO A 281 7.46 19.68 10.36
CA PRO A 281 7.07 20.49 11.52
C PRO A 281 5.65 20.23 12.03
N SER A 282 4.92 19.27 11.45
CA SER A 282 3.54 18.94 11.84
C SER A 282 3.44 18.56 13.32
N SER A 283 2.45 19.13 14.01
CA SER A 283 2.20 18.88 15.43
C SER A 283 1.37 17.63 15.73
N ASN A 284 0.88 16.94 14.69
CA ASN A 284 0.01 15.76 14.82
C ASN A 284 0.23 14.76 13.66
N ALA A 285 1.48 14.53 13.29
CA ALA A 285 1.82 13.56 12.26
C ALA A 285 2.02 12.14 12.82
N THR A 286 1.57 11.16 12.05
CA THR A 286 1.88 9.73 12.24
C THR A 286 3.13 9.42 11.43
N LEU A 287 4.27 9.23 12.09
CA LEU A 287 5.51 8.78 11.43
C LEU A 287 5.90 7.40 11.96
N LEU A 288 5.85 6.41 11.08
CA LEU A 288 6.13 5.01 11.36
C LEU A 288 7.10 4.44 10.33
N ASP A 289 8.21 3.91 10.79
CA ASP A 289 9.19 3.13 10.01
C ASP A 289 9.88 3.90 8.86
N ASN A 290 10.02 5.21 8.97
CA ASN A 290 10.65 6.04 7.93
C ASN A 290 12.17 6.11 8.15
N TYR A 291 12.94 5.63 7.18
CA TYR A 291 14.39 5.77 7.13
C TYR A 291 14.79 7.19 6.72
N GLY A 292 15.91 7.68 7.25
CA GLY A 292 16.34 9.08 7.14
C GLY A 292 15.73 10.00 8.20
N VAL A 293 14.85 9.47 9.06
CA VAL A 293 14.21 10.20 10.16
C VAL A 293 14.51 9.49 11.48
N ALA A 294 14.89 10.24 12.51
CA ALA A 294 15.19 9.67 13.81
C ALA A 294 14.03 8.77 14.33
N PRO A 295 14.32 7.62 14.97
CA PRO A 295 15.65 7.10 15.26
C PRO A 295 16.31 6.33 14.10
N LEU A 296 15.58 6.07 13.00
CA LEU A 296 16.09 5.39 11.80
C LEU A 296 16.89 6.35 10.89
N GLY A 297 17.94 6.98 11.42
CA GLY A 297 18.77 7.90 10.64
C GLY A 297 19.68 7.21 9.63
N ALA A 298 19.97 5.92 9.80
CA ALA A 298 20.77 5.14 8.84
C ALA A 298 19.93 4.79 7.62
N LEU A 299 20.45 5.01 6.43
CA LEU A 299 19.78 4.67 5.18
C LEU A 299 20.08 3.20 4.82
N PRO A 300 19.10 2.44 4.28
CA PRO A 300 19.40 1.13 3.73
C PRO A 300 20.36 1.28 2.53
N PRO A 301 21.33 0.36 2.35
CA PRO A 301 22.30 0.43 1.26
C PRO A 301 21.61 0.50 -0.13
N LEU A 302 22.24 1.19 -1.09
CA LEU A 302 21.86 1.23 -2.52
C LEU A 302 20.54 1.94 -2.88
N LEU A 303 19.78 2.46 -1.92
CA LEU A 303 18.51 3.13 -2.20
C LEU A 303 18.66 4.63 -2.52
N CYS A 304 19.74 5.21 -2.01
CA CYS A 304 20.00 6.65 -2.04
C CYS A 304 21.14 7.04 -3.00
N ASP A 305 21.64 6.07 -3.77
CA ASP A 305 22.66 6.27 -4.82
C ASP A 305 22.04 6.63 -6.18
#